data_AF-D3HQE9-F1
#
_entry.id   AF-D3HQE9-F1
#
_cell.length_a   1.000
_cell.length_b   1.000
_cell.length_c   1.000
_cell.angle_alpha   90.00
_cell.angle_beta   90.00
_cell.angle_gamma   90.00
#
_symmetry.space_group_name_H-M   'P 1'
#
loop_
_entity.id
_entity.type
_entity.pdbx_description
1 polymer ?
#
loop_
_entity_poly.entity_id
_entity_poly.type
_entity_poly.pdbx_seq_one_letter_code
_entity_poly.pdbx_strand_id
1 'polypeptide(L)'
;MTVTTGLSGNEIFCLQLKNYAPGPIVVGNSVHSLGIIGSVGSSFKVILGGELTQITSLIEEGRETAYKRMLEEAVSMNATGITGVTSQLILHGANVEFLSIGSVIYGEEGANKEKFSTSADGQELYAQLDAGYKPICFSFGNVAYSMGLGRGILGSLKTLGRGEIKEYSDIFNKTRHLALNRITAHARQYKANAVLGIKTTVLPFGGVNEMLMIGTGSYNPQLMGDPGNEIVTSDMTNIEMWNMARMGYTPMKLLLGTSVYSLGIIGGITSTIKAFVRGEINELTRMIYHARENALAIINEEAQALGADDVVGVKTYVYQLGNGLIEFLAIGTAVKKNNRIKTESEQLPPQAIVVDKDTFYDSTNLNSMNVNVNSGSKPINQGTFPLVIPIVIIALIILQFVIHHFNSIFH
;
A
#
# COMPACT_ATOMS: atom_id res chain seq x y z
N MET A 1 12.11 -27.95 21.65
CA MET A 1 13.00 -26.77 21.60
C MET A 1 12.10 -25.54 21.61
N THR A 2 12.43 -24.50 22.37
CA THR A 2 11.61 -23.28 22.40
C THR A 2 11.70 -22.56 21.04
N VAL A 3 10.57 -22.11 20.51
CA VAL A 3 10.49 -21.42 19.21
C VAL A 3 10.14 -19.95 19.46
N THR A 4 10.94 -19.04 18.90
CA THR A 4 10.67 -17.59 18.91
C THR A 4 9.91 -17.21 17.64
N THR A 5 8.58 -17.18 17.72
CA THR A 5 7.71 -16.90 16.57
C THR A 5 7.14 -15.48 16.63
N GLY A 6 6.85 -14.90 15.46
CA GLY A 6 6.09 -13.66 15.35
C GLY A 6 4.57 -13.87 15.36
N LEU A 7 4.10 -15.12 15.42
CA LEU A 7 2.69 -15.49 15.41
C LEU A 7 2.03 -15.26 16.77
N SER A 8 0.81 -14.73 16.76
CA SER A 8 -0.04 -14.66 17.94
C SER A 8 -0.65 -16.02 18.31
N GLY A 9 -1.20 -16.12 19.52
CA GLY A 9 -1.93 -17.32 19.93
C GLY A 9 -3.16 -17.63 19.06
N ASN A 10 -3.82 -16.59 18.53
CA ASN A 10 -4.95 -16.75 17.62
C ASN A 10 -4.49 -17.28 16.26
N GLU A 11 -3.39 -16.75 15.73
CA GLU A 11 -2.77 -17.25 14.49
C GLU A 11 -2.35 -18.71 14.62
N ILE A 12 -1.68 -19.09 15.71
CA ILE A 12 -1.24 -20.48 15.95
C ILE A 12 -2.44 -21.42 15.99
N PHE A 13 -3.53 -21.04 16.67
CA PHE A 13 -4.75 -21.83 16.71
C PHE A 13 -5.33 -22.06 15.31
N CYS A 14 -5.43 -20.99 14.51
CA CYS A 14 -5.92 -21.06 13.13
C CYS A 14 -5.04 -21.95 12.24
N LEU A 15 -3.71 -21.83 12.35
CA LEU A 15 -2.76 -22.64 11.59
C LEU A 15 -2.84 -24.12 11.95
N GLN A 16 -3.02 -24.44 13.23
CA GLN A 16 -3.14 -25.81 13.71
C GLN A 16 -4.39 -26.50 13.14
N LEU A 17 -5.50 -25.78 12.95
CA LEU A 17 -6.70 -26.31 12.27
C LEU A 17 -6.45 -26.69 10.80
N LYS A 18 -5.36 -26.22 10.20
CA LYS A 18 -4.90 -26.59 8.86
C LYS A 18 -3.60 -27.42 8.89
N ASN A 19 -3.29 -28.05 10.04
CA ASN A 19 -2.13 -28.91 10.26
C ASN A 19 -0.77 -28.21 10.08
N TYR A 20 -0.68 -26.91 10.40
CA TYR A 20 0.57 -26.17 10.41
C TYR A 20 1.02 -25.86 11.84
N ALA A 21 2.27 -26.18 12.14
CA ALA A 21 2.93 -25.84 13.40
C ALA A 21 3.75 -24.54 13.28
N PRO A 22 3.87 -23.75 14.35
CA PRO A 22 4.62 -22.50 14.32
C PRO A 22 6.13 -22.73 14.26
N GLY A 23 6.82 -21.84 13.54
CA GLY A 23 8.26 -21.77 13.44
C GLY A 23 8.81 -20.38 13.79
N PRO A 24 10.14 -20.21 13.73
CA PRO A 24 10.78 -18.96 14.12
C PRO A 24 10.48 -17.81 13.14
N ILE A 25 10.73 -16.58 13.59
CA ILE A 25 10.77 -15.41 12.70
C ILE A 25 11.96 -15.52 11.73
N VAL A 26 11.76 -15.06 10.49
CA VAL A 26 12.80 -14.95 9.46
C VAL A 26 12.85 -13.52 8.94
N VAL A 27 14.05 -13.06 8.59
CA VAL A 27 14.32 -11.67 8.22
C VAL A 27 15.30 -11.61 7.06
N GLY A 28 14.96 -10.83 6.05
CA GLY A 28 15.89 -10.49 4.98
C GLY A 28 15.97 -8.98 4.82
N ASN A 29 17.20 -8.46 4.73
CA ASN A 29 17.44 -7.03 4.58
C ASN A 29 18.27 -6.74 3.32
N SER A 30 18.10 -5.55 2.74
CA SER A 30 18.95 -4.99 1.69
C SER A 30 19.18 -3.51 1.93
N VAL A 31 20.43 -3.03 1.94
CA VAL A 31 20.75 -1.64 2.25
C VAL A 31 21.41 -0.97 1.04
N HIS A 32 20.88 0.16 0.62
CA HIS A 32 21.35 0.95 -0.51
C HIS A 32 21.64 2.39 -0.07
N SER A 33 22.70 3.01 -0.61
CA SER A 33 23.00 4.42 -0.29
C SER A 33 22.10 5.39 -1.07
N LEU A 34 21.56 6.39 -0.38
CA LEU A 34 20.82 7.51 -0.96
C LEU A 34 21.68 8.36 -1.90
N GLY A 35 23.02 8.34 -1.79
CA GLY A 35 23.89 9.04 -2.75
C GLY A 35 23.82 8.45 -4.16
N ILE A 36 23.68 7.13 -4.25
CA ILE A 36 23.46 6.41 -5.52
C ILE A 36 22.04 6.66 -6.03
N ILE A 37 21.04 6.68 -5.13
CA ILE A 37 19.65 6.98 -5.47
C ILE A 37 19.49 8.44 -5.91
N GLY A 38 20.23 9.34 -5.27
CA GLY A 38 20.23 10.78 -5.50
C GLY A 38 20.91 11.19 -6.79
N SER A 39 21.98 10.51 -7.23
CA SER A 39 22.60 10.75 -8.55
C SER A 39 21.71 10.27 -9.72
N VAL A 40 20.94 9.19 -9.47
CA VAL A 40 19.85 8.75 -10.35
C VAL A 40 18.69 9.76 -10.31
N GLY A 41 18.35 10.34 -9.17
CA GLY A 41 17.25 11.32 -9.05
C GLY A 41 17.57 12.75 -9.56
N SER A 42 18.81 13.24 -9.36
CA SER A 42 19.23 14.62 -9.70
C SER A 42 19.43 14.86 -11.19
N SER A 43 19.59 13.78 -11.97
CA SER A 43 19.70 13.83 -13.43
C SER A 43 18.33 13.86 -14.12
N PHE A 44 17.25 13.57 -13.40
CA PHE A 44 15.91 13.50 -13.96
C PHE A 44 15.16 14.81 -13.73
N LYS A 45 15.01 15.55 -14.81
CA LYS A 45 14.05 16.63 -14.93
C LYS A 45 12.64 16.06 -14.69
N VAL A 46 12.06 16.35 -13.52
CA VAL A 46 10.66 16.11 -13.11
C VAL A 46 9.69 16.93 -13.98
N ILE A 47 9.73 16.70 -15.29
CA ILE A 47 9.04 17.55 -16.28
C ILE A 47 7.73 16.90 -16.75
N LEU A 48 7.55 15.59 -16.56
CA LEU A 48 6.32 14.90 -16.90
C LEU A 48 5.90 14.03 -15.70
N GLY A 49 4.69 14.25 -15.18
CA GLY A 49 4.14 13.45 -14.10
C GLY A 49 3.99 11.98 -14.52
N GLY A 50 4.04 11.07 -13.54
CA GLY A 50 3.99 9.62 -13.77
C GLY A 50 5.20 8.88 -13.22
N GLU A 51 5.36 7.63 -13.66
CA GLU A 51 6.39 6.70 -13.19
C GLU A 51 7.81 7.20 -13.48
N LEU A 52 8.66 7.07 -12.47
CA LEU A 52 10.11 7.22 -12.56
C LEU A 52 10.72 5.81 -12.55
N THR A 53 10.92 5.25 -13.74
CA THR A 53 11.24 3.83 -13.91
C THR A 53 12.53 3.44 -13.21
N GLN A 54 13.57 4.28 -13.23
CA GLN A 54 14.84 3.98 -12.58
C GLN A 54 14.72 3.91 -11.05
N ILE A 55 13.97 4.83 -10.44
CA ILE A 55 13.71 4.80 -9.00
C ILE A 55 12.83 3.58 -8.67
N THR A 56 11.84 3.32 -9.52
CA THR A 56 10.94 2.18 -9.36
C THR A 56 11.72 0.86 -9.36
N SER A 57 12.58 0.64 -10.36
CA SER A 57 13.42 -0.55 -10.47
C SER A 57 14.39 -0.68 -9.31
N LEU A 58 14.97 0.42 -8.81
CA LEU A 58 15.86 0.38 -7.65
C LEU A 58 15.13 -0.09 -6.38
N ILE A 59 13.94 0.46 -6.14
CA ILE A 59 13.10 0.05 -5.01
C ILE A 59 12.67 -1.41 -5.17
N GLU A 60 12.28 -1.80 -6.38
CA GLU A 60 11.88 -3.17 -6.71
C GLU A 60 13.02 -4.16 -6.44
N GLU A 61 14.22 -3.89 -6.95
CA GLU A 61 15.43 -4.71 -6.74
C GLU A 61 15.79 -4.81 -5.25
N GLY A 62 15.69 -3.70 -4.52
CA GLY A 62 15.94 -3.66 -3.08
C GLY A 62 14.99 -4.56 -2.30
N ARG A 63 13.68 -4.47 -2.60
CA ARG A 63 12.64 -5.32 -2.00
C ARG A 63 12.80 -6.79 -2.39
N GLU A 64 13.10 -7.07 -3.66
CA GLU A 64 13.31 -8.43 -4.15
C GLU A 64 14.53 -9.08 -3.50
N THR A 65 15.63 -8.34 -3.35
CA THR A 65 16.84 -8.82 -2.66
C THR A 65 16.56 -9.13 -1.19
N ALA A 66 15.87 -8.24 -0.47
CA ALA A 66 15.49 -8.47 0.91
C ALA A 66 14.56 -9.70 1.04
N TYR A 67 13.58 -9.82 0.15
CA TYR A 67 12.66 -10.96 0.12
C TYR A 67 13.39 -12.28 -0.18
N LYS A 68 14.30 -12.30 -1.15
CA LYS A 68 15.10 -13.49 -1.49
C LYS A 68 15.95 -13.98 -0.31
N ARG A 69 16.60 -13.08 0.42
CA ARG A 69 17.39 -13.42 1.62
C ARG A 69 16.51 -14.04 2.72
N MET A 70 15.31 -13.51 2.94
CA MET A 70 14.34 -14.09 3.87
C MET A 70 13.91 -15.51 3.44
N LEU A 71 13.71 -15.74 2.13
CA LEU A 71 13.40 -17.08 1.61
C LEU A 71 14.57 -18.05 1.82
N GLU A 72 15.81 -17.62 1.58
CA GLU A 72 17.02 -18.43 1.80
C GLU A 72 17.14 -18.87 3.26
N GLU A 73 16.87 -17.96 4.20
CA GLU A 73 16.82 -18.27 5.63
C GLU A 73 15.74 -19.33 5.94
N ALA A 74 14.51 -19.14 5.46
CA ALA A 74 13.43 -20.11 5.66
C ALA A 74 13.74 -21.49 5.04
N VAL A 75 14.40 -21.52 3.88
CA VAL A 75 14.85 -22.77 3.24
C VAL A 75 15.88 -23.50 4.10
N SER A 76 16.82 -22.77 4.71
CA SER A 76 17.82 -23.34 5.63
C SER A 76 17.19 -24.00 6.87
N MET A 77 16.01 -23.53 7.27
CA MET A 77 15.21 -24.06 8.37
C MET A 77 14.27 -25.20 7.95
N ASN A 78 14.29 -25.61 6.68
CA ASN A 78 13.36 -26.57 6.08
C ASN A 78 11.88 -26.17 6.30
N ALA A 79 11.58 -24.87 6.24
CA ALA A 79 10.24 -24.33 6.35
C ALA A 79 9.31 -24.86 5.25
N THR A 80 8.03 -25.07 5.59
CA THR A 80 6.97 -25.31 4.60
C THR A 80 6.43 -24.00 4.06
N GLY A 81 6.20 -23.01 4.93
CA GLY A 81 5.70 -21.71 4.48
C GLY A 81 6.23 -20.56 5.33
N ILE A 82 6.06 -19.35 4.81
CA ILE A 82 6.25 -18.10 5.57
C ILE A 82 4.93 -17.33 5.54
N THR A 83 4.39 -17.00 6.70
CA THR A 83 3.15 -16.23 6.86
C THR A 83 3.42 -14.85 7.46
N GLY A 84 2.49 -13.93 7.26
CA GLY A 84 2.57 -12.56 7.74
C GLY A 84 3.71 -11.77 7.11
N VAL A 85 4.07 -12.07 5.86
CA VAL A 85 5.20 -11.40 5.20
C VAL A 85 4.89 -9.91 5.04
N THR A 86 5.78 -9.08 5.58
CA THR A 86 5.77 -7.62 5.41
C THR A 86 6.99 -7.17 4.62
N SER A 87 6.88 -6.04 3.91
CA SER A 87 8.00 -5.42 3.20
C SER A 87 8.06 -3.93 3.56
N GLN A 88 9.08 -3.57 4.32
CA GLN A 88 9.26 -2.23 4.88
C GLN A 88 10.40 -1.50 4.19
N LEU A 89 10.33 -0.17 4.21
CA LEU A 89 11.38 0.72 3.76
C LEU A 89 11.74 1.63 4.93
N ILE A 90 12.99 1.55 5.39
CA ILE A 90 13.50 2.25 6.56
C ILE A 90 14.62 3.20 6.10
N LEU A 91 14.53 4.46 6.50
CA LEU A 91 15.54 5.47 6.20
C LEU A 91 16.55 5.56 7.36
N HIS A 92 17.82 5.29 7.04
CA HIS A 92 18.96 5.38 7.97
C HIS A 92 19.90 6.49 7.52
N GLY A 93 19.55 7.74 7.83
CA GLY A 93 20.35 8.90 7.43
C GLY A 93 20.54 8.98 5.91
N ALA A 94 21.73 8.61 5.42
CA ALA A 94 22.08 8.58 4.01
C ALA A 94 21.85 7.22 3.34
N ASN A 95 21.20 6.25 3.99
CA ASN A 95 20.93 4.93 3.45
C ASN A 95 19.43 4.60 3.52
N VAL A 96 19.01 3.72 2.62
CA VAL A 96 17.69 3.08 2.61
C VAL A 96 17.88 1.60 2.90
N GLU A 97 17.18 1.08 3.89
CA GLU A 97 17.05 -0.34 4.15
C GLU A 97 15.68 -0.84 3.68
N PHE A 98 15.70 -1.87 2.84
CA PHE A 98 14.54 -2.69 2.51
C PHE A 98 14.54 -3.88 3.46
N LEU A 99 13.44 -4.11 4.15
CA LEU A 99 13.33 -5.13 5.18
C LEU A 99 12.11 -6.01 4.93
N SER A 100 12.33 -7.31 4.75
CA SER A 100 11.29 -8.33 4.63
C SER A 100 11.29 -9.19 5.88
N ILE A 101 10.14 -9.32 6.53
CA ILE A 101 9.97 -10.08 7.78
C ILE A 101 8.75 -10.97 7.65
N GLY A 102 8.83 -12.20 8.14
CA GLY A 102 7.69 -13.10 8.30
C GLY A 102 7.95 -14.20 9.34
N SER A 103 6.94 -15.02 9.60
CA SER A 103 7.04 -16.17 10.51
C SER A 103 7.00 -17.47 9.74
N VAL A 104 7.94 -18.37 10.03
CA VAL A 104 7.97 -19.72 9.45
C VAL A 104 6.84 -20.56 10.01
N ILE A 105 6.31 -21.46 9.18
CA ILE A 105 5.41 -22.55 9.58
C ILE A 105 5.86 -23.88 8.98
N TYR A 106 5.55 -24.96 9.68
CA TYR A 106 5.89 -26.33 9.30
C TYR A 106 4.61 -27.13 9.06
N GLY A 107 4.50 -27.76 7.90
CA GLY A 107 3.39 -28.65 7.59
C GLY A 107 3.55 -30.00 8.29
N GLU A 108 2.59 -30.31 9.16
CA GLU A 108 2.50 -31.59 9.85
C GLU A 108 1.85 -32.67 8.96
N GLU A 109 1.51 -33.82 9.54
CA GLU A 109 0.78 -34.86 8.82
C GLU A 109 -0.58 -34.32 8.35
N GLY A 110 -0.90 -34.52 7.06
CA GLY A 110 -2.14 -34.01 6.45
C GLY A 110 -2.09 -32.56 5.93
N ALA A 111 -1.00 -31.81 6.16
CA ALA A 111 -0.81 -30.49 5.56
C ALA A 111 -0.31 -30.56 4.11
N ASN A 112 -0.60 -29.52 3.31
CA ASN A 112 0.12 -29.32 2.05
C ASN A 112 1.58 -28.92 2.37
N LYS A 113 2.53 -29.67 1.80
CA LYS A 113 3.98 -29.48 1.99
C LYS A 113 4.66 -28.71 0.85
N GLU A 114 3.90 -28.24 -0.14
CA GLU A 114 4.40 -27.30 -1.14
C GLU A 114 4.92 -26.04 -0.46
N LYS A 115 6.07 -25.54 -0.93
CA LYS A 115 6.69 -24.35 -0.36
C LYS A 115 5.95 -23.10 -0.80
N PHE A 116 5.65 -22.22 0.14
CA PHE A 116 5.00 -20.94 -0.18
C PHE A 116 5.45 -19.80 0.74
N SER A 117 5.07 -18.59 0.36
CA SER A 117 5.08 -17.43 1.25
C SER A 117 3.79 -16.64 1.04
N THR A 118 3.36 -15.88 2.04
CA THR A 118 2.09 -15.16 1.98
C THR A 118 2.15 -13.87 2.81
N SER A 119 1.46 -12.83 2.31
CA SER A 119 1.23 -11.60 3.07
C SER A 119 0.17 -11.77 4.16
N ALA A 120 -0.64 -12.84 4.09
CA ALA A 120 -1.67 -13.16 5.06
C ALA A 120 -1.01 -13.63 6.36
N ASP A 121 -1.45 -13.09 7.49
CA ASP A 121 -1.14 -13.62 8.81
C ASP A 121 -1.80 -15.01 9.02
N GLY A 122 -1.55 -15.67 10.14
CA GLY A 122 -2.06 -17.03 10.37
C GLY A 122 -3.60 -17.14 10.36
N GLN A 123 -4.31 -16.09 10.76
CA GLN A 123 -5.77 -16.04 10.75
C GLN A 123 -6.31 -15.89 9.32
N GLU A 124 -5.74 -14.97 8.55
CA GLU A 124 -6.08 -14.75 7.16
C GLU A 124 -5.68 -15.93 6.26
N LEU A 125 -4.55 -16.59 6.56
CA LEU A 125 -4.10 -17.78 5.85
C LEU A 125 -5.08 -18.95 6.05
N TYR A 126 -5.58 -19.14 7.28
CA TYR A 126 -6.65 -20.10 7.52
C TYR A 126 -7.86 -19.84 6.61
N ALA A 127 -8.31 -18.58 6.52
CA ALA A 127 -9.46 -18.21 5.69
C ALA A 127 -9.19 -18.46 4.19
N GLN A 128 -7.98 -18.20 3.69
CA GLN A 128 -7.60 -18.53 2.32
C GLN A 128 -7.68 -20.03 2.04
N LEU A 129 -7.04 -20.83 2.89
CA LEU A 129 -6.99 -22.29 2.75
C LEU A 129 -8.39 -22.89 2.81
N ASP A 130 -9.21 -22.44 3.77
CA ASP A 130 -10.58 -22.92 3.94
C ASP A 130 -11.49 -22.55 2.77
N ALA A 131 -11.25 -21.42 2.11
CA ALA A 131 -11.94 -21.04 0.86
C ALA A 131 -11.38 -21.73 -0.40
N GLY A 132 -10.48 -22.71 -0.24
CA GLY A 132 -9.92 -23.52 -1.33
C GLY A 132 -8.78 -22.87 -2.11
N TYR A 133 -8.21 -21.75 -1.61
CA TYR A 133 -7.04 -21.13 -2.22
C TYR A 133 -5.76 -21.73 -1.65
N LYS A 134 -4.83 -22.08 -2.54
CA LYS A 134 -3.50 -22.56 -2.20
C LYS A 134 -2.51 -21.39 -2.31
N PRO A 135 -1.90 -20.91 -1.22
CA PRO A 135 -0.90 -19.85 -1.29
C PRO A 135 0.34 -20.34 -2.05
N ILE A 136 0.97 -19.45 -2.82
CA ILE A 136 2.17 -19.73 -3.60
C ILE A 136 3.28 -18.76 -3.24
N CYS A 137 3.02 -17.45 -3.31
CA CYS A 137 4.05 -16.45 -3.05
C CYS A 137 3.50 -15.16 -2.45
N PHE A 138 4.31 -14.53 -1.60
CA PHE A 138 4.21 -13.13 -1.25
C PHE A 138 4.45 -12.32 -2.53
N SER A 139 3.40 -11.69 -3.03
CA SER A 139 3.43 -10.90 -4.25
C SER A 139 3.46 -9.42 -3.89
N PHE A 140 4.28 -8.66 -4.61
CA PHE A 140 4.34 -7.21 -4.49
C PHE A 140 4.52 -6.55 -5.85
N GLY A 141 4.05 -5.31 -5.97
CA GLY A 141 4.26 -4.45 -7.13
C GLY A 141 4.35 -3.00 -6.68
N ASN A 142 5.46 -2.34 -7.02
CA ASN A 142 5.72 -0.96 -6.65
C ASN A 142 5.80 -0.05 -7.88
N VAL A 143 5.42 1.21 -7.71
CA VAL A 143 5.63 2.27 -8.70
C VAL A 143 6.11 3.52 -7.95
N ALA A 144 7.33 3.98 -8.25
CA ALA A 144 7.78 5.29 -7.83
C ALA A 144 7.31 6.31 -8.87
N TYR A 145 6.58 7.33 -8.44
CA TYR A 145 6.02 8.33 -9.34
C TYR A 145 6.17 9.74 -8.77
N SER A 146 6.23 10.70 -9.67
CA SER A 146 6.17 12.11 -9.32
C SER A 146 4.85 12.72 -9.76
N MET A 147 4.40 13.72 -9.00
CA MET A 147 3.18 14.46 -9.32
C MET A 147 3.36 15.44 -10.50
N GLY A 148 4.59 15.66 -11.00
CA GLY A 148 4.85 16.46 -12.20
C GLY A 148 4.36 17.92 -12.12
N LEU A 149 4.29 18.51 -10.93
CA LEU A 149 3.73 19.85 -10.70
C LEU A 149 4.76 20.95 -10.99
N GLY A 150 5.23 21.03 -12.23
CA GLY A 150 5.99 22.19 -12.71
C GLY A 150 5.06 23.39 -12.96
N ARG A 151 5.47 24.59 -12.51
CA ARG A 151 4.76 25.88 -12.67
C ARG A 151 4.25 26.19 -14.10
N GLY A 152 4.75 25.52 -15.14
CA GLY A 152 4.40 25.77 -16.54
C GLY A 152 3.24 24.94 -17.12
N ILE A 153 2.83 23.84 -16.49
CA ILE A 153 1.82 22.91 -17.06
C ILE A 153 0.39 23.33 -16.72
N LEU A 154 0.18 23.94 -15.53
CA LEU A 154 -1.13 24.45 -15.11
C LEU A 154 -1.75 25.49 -16.06
N GLY A 155 -0.94 26.17 -16.88
CA GLY A 155 -1.40 27.19 -17.82
C GLY A 155 -2.01 26.65 -19.13
N SER A 156 -1.77 25.38 -19.49
CA SER A 156 -2.30 24.79 -20.75
C SER A 156 -3.23 23.59 -20.55
N LEU A 157 -3.48 23.19 -19.30
CA LEU A 157 -4.33 22.05 -18.98
C LEU A 157 -5.80 22.39 -19.24
N LYS A 158 -6.50 21.53 -19.99
CA LYS A 158 -7.92 21.72 -20.29
C LYS A 158 -8.72 21.36 -19.04
N THR A 159 -9.10 22.38 -18.29
CA THR A 159 -10.16 22.22 -17.29
C THR A 159 -11.47 21.99 -18.03
N LEU A 160 -12.08 20.82 -17.81
CA LEU A 160 -13.47 20.61 -18.18
C LEU A 160 -14.35 21.41 -17.20
N GLY A 161 -15.56 21.76 -17.64
CA GLY A 161 -16.47 22.73 -17.02
C GLY A 161 -16.98 22.43 -15.59
N ARG A 162 -16.28 21.61 -14.81
CA ARG A 162 -16.57 21.28 -13.40
C ARG A 162 -15.34 21.22 -12.48
N GLY A 163 -14.13 21.53 -12.97
CA GLY A 163 -12.92 21.65 -12.15
C GLY A 163 -12.04 20.39 -12.04
N GLU A 164 -12.42 19.30 -12.70
CA GLU A 164 -11.54 18.14 -12.89
C GLU A 164 -10.39 18.50 -13.84
N ILE A 165 -9.18 18.05 -13.50
CA ILE A 165 -8.04 18.06 -14.38
C ILE A 165 -7.82 16.63 -14.88
N LYS A 166 -8.31 16.38 -16.11
CA LYS A 166 -8.36 15.04 -16.68
C LYS A 166 -6.98 14.44 -16.84
N GLU A 167 -6.00 15.23 -17.26
CA GLU A 167 -4.63 14.77 -17.46
C GLU A 167 -3.97 14.31 -16.16
N TYR A 168 -4.23 14.98 -15.03
CA TYR A 168 -3.75 14.49 -13.74
C TYR A 168 -4.48 13.21 -13.33
N SER A 169 -5.81 13.19 -13.46
CA SER A 169 -6.61 11.99 -13.18
C SER A 169 -6.12 10.79 -13.96
N ASP A 170 -5.79 10.96 -15.24
CA ASP A 170 -5.29 9.90 -16.10
C ASP A 170 -3.88 9.43 -15.70
N ILE A 171 -2.99 10.34 -15.27
CA ILE A 171 -1.67 9.97 -14.73
C ILE A 171 -1.85 9.11 -13.47
N PHE A 172 -2.68 9.54 -12.53
CA PHE A 172 -2.92 8.83 -11.28
C PHE A 172 -3.61 7.48 -11.49
N ASN A 173 -4.61 7.40 -12.39
CA ASN A 173 -5.20 6.12 -12.79
C ASN A 173 -4.15 5.19 -13.39
N LYS A 174 -3.37 5.68 -14.37
CA LYS A 174 -2.31 4.88 -15.02
C LYS A 174 -1.29 4.36 -14.03
N THR A 175 -0.82 5.19 -13.10
CA THR A 175 0.13 4.78 -12.06
C THR A 175 -0.45 3.69 -11.17
N ARG A 176 -1.72 3.80 -10.77
CA ARG A 176 -2.38 2.79 -9.91
C ARG A 176 -2.57 1.46 -10.62
N HIS A 177 -3.05 1.48 -11.86
CA HIS A 177 -3.17 0.26 -12.66
C HIS A 177 -1.79 -0.35 -12.98
N LEU A 178 -0.74 0.46 -13.12
CA LEU A 178 0.61 -0.06 -13.29
C LEU A 178 1.10 -0.83 -12.05
N ALA A 179 0.83 -0.35 -10.84
CA ALA A 179 1.15 -1.08 -9.61
C ALA A 179 0.40 -2.42 -9.55
N LEU A 180 -0.89 -2.43 -9.92
CA LEU A 180 -1.70 -3.65 -10.03
C LEU A 180 -1.14 -4.63 -11.08
N ASN A 181 -0.73 -4.12 -12.24
CA ASN A 181 -0.11 -4.93 -13.30
C ASN A 181 1.22 -5.55 -12.85
N ARG A 182 2.01 -4.84 -12.04
CA ARG A 182 3.29 -5.33 -11.50
C ARG A 182 3.09 -6.45 -10.48
N ILE A 183 2.17 -6.28 -9.52
CA ILE A 183 1.89 -7.35 -8.55
C ILE A 183 1.28 -8.60 -9.22
N THR A 184 0.43 -8.43 -10.23
CA THR A 184 -0.10 -9.58 -11.01
C THR A 184 0.96 -10.24 -11.88
N ALA A 185 1.87 -9.47 -12.48
CA ALA A 185 3.01 -10.01 -13.22
C ALA A 185 3.93 -10.83 -12.30
N HIS A 186 4.23 -10.30 -11.10
CA HIS A 186 5.00 -11.01 -10.10
C HIS A 186 4.32 -12.33 -9.70
N ALA A 187 3.02 -12.33 -9.37
CA ALA A 187 2.29 -13.56 -9.05
C ALA A 187 2.27 -14.58 -10.21
N ARG A 188 2.11 -14.09 -11.45
CA ARG A 188 2.11 -14.92 -12.66
C ARG A 188 3.45 -15.64 -12.88
N GLN A 189 4.58 -15.03 -12.52
CA GLN A 189 5.90 -15.69 -12.59
C GLN A 189 5.95 -16.98 -11.77
N TYR A 190 5.19 -17.04 -10.67
CA TYR A 190 5.08 -18.21 -9.79
C TYR A 190 3.88 -19.10 -10.11
N LYS A 191 3.19 -18.89 -11.25
CA LYS A 191 2.02 -19.66 -11.70
C LYS A 191 0.80 -19.55 -10.77
N ALA A 192 0.70 -18.47 -10.00
CA ALA A 192 -0.55 -18.12 -9.32
C ALA A 192 -1.63 -17.76 -10.35
N ASN A 193 -2.91 -17.95 -9.99
CA ASN A 193 -4.05 -17.49 -10.78
C ASN A 193 -4.89 -16.42 -10.04
N ALA A 194 -4.51 -16.08 -8.82
CA ALA A 194 -5.10 -15.00 -8.04
C ALA A 194 -4.04 -14.25 -7.21
N VAL A 195 -4.29 -12.97 -6.91
CA VAL A 195 -3.62 -12.20 -5.85
C VAL A 195 -4.67 -11.67 -4.90
N LEU A 196 -4.62 -12.15 -3.66
CA LEU A 196 -5.64 -11.91 -2.64
C LEU A 196 -5.11 -11.02 -1.51
N GLY A 197 -6.03 -10.36 -0.80
CA GLY A 197 -5.70 -9.51 0.35
C GLY A 197 -4.78 -8.37 -0.03
N ILE A 198 -4.97 -7.77 -1.22
CA ILE A 198 -4.09 -6.71 -1.71
C ILE A 198 -4.19 -5.49 -0.78
N LYS A 199 -3.08 -5.18 -0.12
CA LYS A 199 -2.91 -3.97 0.69
C LYS A 199 -2.15 -2.95 -0.15
N THR A 200 -2.73 -1.77 -0.31
CA THR A 200 -2.15 -0.66 -1.08
C THR A 200 -1.68 0.44 -0.13
N THR A 201 -0.42 0.84 -0.27
CA THR A 201 0.20 1.92 0.52
C THR A 201 0.85 2.93 -0.40
N VAL A 202 0.83 4.21 -0.02
CA VAL A 202 1.60 5.27 -0.66
C VAL A 202 2.61 5.81 0.35
N LEU A 203 3.90 5.72 0.04
CA LEU A 203 5.01 6.10 0.91
C LEU A 203 5.80 7.24 0.26
N PRO A 204 6.12 8.33 0.99
CA PRO A 204 7.05 9.33 0.48
C PRO A 204 8.48 8.76 0.43
N PHE A 205 9.18 8.95 -0.69
CA PHE A 205 10.54 8.48 -0.90
C PHE A 205 11.36 9.49 -1.70
N GLY A 206 12.35 10.14 -1.08
CA GLY A 206 13.33 10.96 -1.82
C GLY A 206 12.75 12.08 -2.70
N GLY A 207 11.62 12.67 -2.33
CA GLY A 207 10.93 13.70 -3.12
C GLY A 207 9.93 13.17 -4.16
N VAL A 208 9.73 11.85 -4.20
CA VAL A 208 8.73 11.17 -5.03
C VAL A 208 7.81 10.35 -4.11
N ASN A 209 6.75 9.76 -4.66
CA ASN A 209 5.89 8.85 -3.93
C ASN A 209 6.08 7.42 -4.46
N GLU A 210 6.26 6.45 -3.58
CA GLU A 210 6.16 5.03 -3.90
C GLU A 210 4.73 4.58 -3.62
N MET A 211 4.03 4.11 -4.65
CA MET A 211 2.85 3.28 -4.44
C MET A 211 3.30 1.82 -4.38
N LEU A 212 3.00 1.13 -3.28
CA LEU A 212 3.28 -0.28 -3.07
C LEU A 212 1.98 -1.05 -2.91
N MET A 213 1.80 -2.10 -3.70
CA MET A 213 0.81 -3.13 -3.45
C MET A 213 1.52 -4.39 -2.96
N ILE A 214 1.00 -4.99 -1.89
CA ILE A 214 1.41 -6.32 -1.43
C ILE A 214 0.19 -7.22 -1.31
N GLY A 215 0.36 -8.51 -1.49
CA GLY A 215 -0.72 -9.49 -1.40
C GLY A 215 -0.19 -10.92 -1.45
N THR A 216 -1.11 -11.88 -1.50
CA THR A 216 -0.76 -13.30 -1.64
C THR A 216 -1.14 -13.80 -3.01
N GLY A 217 -0.13 -14.16 -3.80
CA GLY A 217 -0.29 -14.95 -5.00
C GLY A 217 -0.73 -16.35 -4.61
N SER A 218 -1.91 -16.77 -5.08
CA SER A 218 -2.52 -18.04 -4.76
C SER A 218 -3.05 -18.74 -6.03
N TYR A 219 -3.25 -20.04 -5.91
CA TYR A 219 -3.92 -20.85 -6.91
C TYR A 219 -5.24 -21.41 -6.39
N ASN A 220 -6.32 -21.22 -7.11
CA ASN A 220 -7.59 -21.88 -6.83
C ASN A 220 -8.19 -22.47 -8.12
N PRO A 221 -8.38 -23.80 -8.21
CA PRO A 221 -8.92 -24.45 -9.40
C PRO A 221 -10.43 -24.16 -9.63
N GLN A 222 -11.12 -23.57 -8.66
CA GLN A 222 -12.56 -23.26 -8.72
C GLN A 222 -12.84 -21.92 -9.41
N LEU A 223 -11.82 -21.10 -9.64
CA LEU A 223 -11.95 -19.81 -10.34
C LEU A 223 -12.36 -20.03 -11.80
N MET A 224 -13.28 -19.19 -12.28
CA MET A 224 -13.70 -19.19 -13.68
C MET A 224 -12.72 -18.37 -14.51
N GLY A 225 -12.33 -18.90 -15.67
CA GLY A 225 -11.45 -18.20 -16.61
C GLY A 225 -10.50 -19.17 -17.30
N ASP A 226 -9.98 -18.78 -18.46
CA ASP A 226 -8.95 -19.53 -19.16
C ASP A 226 -7.70 -19.59 -18.26
N PRO A 227 -7.16 -20.78 -17.90
CA PRO A 227 -6.04 -20.96 -16.96
C PRO A 227 -4.71 -20.26 -17.31
N GLY A 228 -4.70 -19.30 -18.25
CA GLY A 228 -3.50 -18.60 -18.72
C GLY A 228 -3.61 -17.08 -18.96
N ASN A 229 -4.78 -16.43 -18.91
CA ASN A 229 -4.87 -15.06 -19.46
C ASN A 229 -5.09 -13.90 -18.46
N GLU A 230 -5.85 -14.07 -17.37
CA GLU A 230 -6.06 -12.97 -16.40
C GLU A 230 -5.97 -13.46 -14.95
N ILE A 231 -5.15 -12.77 -14.14
CA ILE A 231 -4.96 -13.06 -12.72
C ILE A 231 -6.08 -12.38 -11.95
N VAL A 232 -6.85 -13.14 -11.17
CA VAL A 232 -7.87 -12.58 -10.28
C VAL A 232 -7.21 -11.70 -9.24
N THR A 233 -7.77 -10.52 -8.95
CA THR A 233 -7.23 -9.60 -7.93
C THR A 233 -8.32 -9.14 -6.98
N SER A 234 -7.97 -8.94 -5.71
CA SER A 234 -8.92 -8.52 -4.68
C SER A 234 -8.22 -7.79 -3.53
N ASP A 235 -8.80 -6.66 -3.10
CA ASP A 235 -8.41 -5.95 -1.86
C ASP A 235 -9.21 -6.40 -0.63
N MET A 236 -10.25 -7.24 -0.83
CA MET A 236 -10.94 -7.87 0.30
C MET A 236 -9.93 -8.59 1.19
N THR A 237 -10.09 -8.43 2.50
CA THR A 237 -9.39 -9.27 3.47
C THR A 237 -9.70 -10.74 3.19
N ASN A 238 -8.81 -11.63 3.62
CA ASN A 238 -9.03 -13.05 3.37
C ASN A 238 -10.27 -13.59 4.10
N ILE A 239 -10.65 -12.95 5.21
CA ILE A 239 -11.88 -13.19 5.97
C ILE A 239 -13.12 -12.74 5.17
N GLU A 240 -13.11 -11.54 4.59
CA GLU A 240 -14.20 -11.08 3.71
C GLU A 240 -14.34 -11.99 2.49
N MET A 241 -13.22 -12.37 1.88
CA MET A 241 -13.20 -13.28 0.74
C MET A 241 -13.81 -14.65 1.11
N TRP A 242 -13.49 -15.19 2.29
CA TRP A 242 -14.12 -16.42 2.79
C TRP A 242 -15.65 -16.29 2.91
N ASN A 243 -16.14 -15.15 3.42
CA ASN A 243 -17.59 -14.91 3.52
C ASN A 243 -18.25 -14.83 2.13
N MET A 244 -17.59 -14.17 1.16
CA MET A 244 -18.08 -14.12 -0.22
C MET A 244 -18.09 -15.52 -0.86
N ALA A 245 -17.03 -16.31 -0.66
CA ALA A 245 -16.96 -17.69 -1.12
C ALA A 245 -18.07 -18.55 -0.51
N ARG A 246 -18.37 -18.40 0.79
CA ARG A 246 -19.47 -19.09 1.49
C ARG A 246 -20.85 -18.80 0.88
N MET A 247 -21.02 -17.59 0.36
CA MET A 247 -22.24 -17.12 -0.34
C MET A 247 -22.22 -17.46 -1.84
N GLY A 248 -21.17 -18.08 -2.35
CA GLY A 248 -21.02 -18.44 -3.76
C GLY A 248 -20.63 -17.27 -4.65
N TYR A 249 -19.82 -16.34 -4.16
CA TYR A 249 -19.24 -15.25 -4.95
C TYR A 249 -17.73 -15.41 -5.07
N THR A 250 -17.21 -15.18 -6.27
CA THR A 250 -15.77 -15.16 -6.56
C THR A 250 -15.30 -13.75 -6.88
N PRO A 251 -14.12 -13.32 -6.41
CA PRO A 251 -13.50 -12.10 -6.92
C PRO A 251 -13.14 -12.25 -8.40
N MET A 252 -13.15 -11.12 -9.11
CA MET A 252 -12.71 -10.99 -10.50
C MET A 252 -11.49 -10.07 -10.59
N LYS A 253 -11.62 -8.83 -10.10
CA LYS A 253 -10.56 -7.83 -10.24
C LYS A 253 -10.66 -6.75 -9.16
N LEU A 254 -9.51 -6.28 -8.70
CA LEU A 254 -9.37 -5.05 -7.94
C LEU A 254 -9.55 -3.86 -8.88
N LEU A 255 -10.54 -3.02 -8.59
CA LEU A 255 -10.91 -1.84 -9.36
C LEU A 255 -10.39 -0.58 -8.66
N LEU A 256 -9.89 0.36 -9.46
CA LEU A 256 -9.26 1.58 -8.98
C LEU A 256 -9.78 2.75 -9.83
N GLY A 257 -10.48 3.68 -9.22
CA GLY A 257 -11.01 4.87 -9.89
C GLY A 257 -10.49 6.13 -9.22
N THR A 258 -9.82 7.00 -9.98
CA THR A 258 -9.30 8.27 -9.45
C THR A 258 -9.79 9.46 -10.26
N SER A 259 -10.02 10.56 -9.56
CA SER A 259 -10.36 11.85 -10.15
C SER A 259 -9.69 12.99 -9.37
N VAL A 260 -9.05 13.92 -10.09
CA VAL A 260 -8.22 15.00 -9.54
C VAL A 260 -8.82 16.34 -9.89
N TYR A 261 -8.99 17.20 -8.88
CA TYR A 261 -9.61 18.52 -9.00
C TYR A 261 -8.71 19.63 -8.47
N SER A 262 -8.87 20.84 -9.01
CA SER A 262 -8.14 22.04 -8.54
C SER A 262 -9.03 23.01 -7.77
N LEU A 263 -8.66 23.22 -6.50
CA LEU A 263 -9.18 24.25 -5.62
C LEU A 263 -8.86 25.67 -6.13
N GLY A 264 -7.70 25.85 -6.77
CA GLY A 264 -7.19 27.16 -7.18
C GLY A 264 -8.00 27.80 -8.32
N ILE A 265 -8.61 26.98 -9.17
CA ILE A 265 -9.36 27.43 -10.36
C ILE A 265 -10.80 27.77 -10.00
N ILE A 266 -11.43 26.98 -9.14
CA ILE A 266 -12.75 27.29 -8.56
C ILE A 266 -12.65 28.45 -7.56
N GLY A 267 -11.44 28.71 -7.06
CA GLY A 267 -11.14 29.64 -6.00
C GLY A 267 -10.44 30.94 -6.41
N GLY A 268 -10.48 31.37 -7.68
CA GLY A 268 -9.89 32.65 -8.12
C GLY A 268 -10.37 33.90 -7.36
N ILE A 269 -11.35 33.75 -6.46
CA ILE A 269 -11.94 34.79 -5.58
C ILE A 269 -11.90 34.36 -4.08
N THR A 270 -11.25 33.25 -3.71
CA THR A 270 -11.43 32.66 -2.35
C THR A 270 -10.35 33.01 -1.33
N SER A 271 -9.15 33.46 -1.73
CA SER A 271 -8.11 33.86 -0.77
C SER A 271 -8.53 35.08 0.06
N THR A 272 -9.38 35.95 -0.50
CA THR A 272 -9.94 37.13 0.18
C THR A 272 -11.22 36.84 0.95
N ILE A 273 -11.95 35.76 0.62
CA ILE A 273 -13.24 35.40 1.22
C ILE A 273 -13.09 34.45 2.42
N LYS A 274 -12.02 33.65 2.48
CA LYS A 274 -11.77 32.66 3.55
C LYS A 274 -11.62 33.23 4.96
N ALA A 275 -11.33 34.53 5.11
CA ALA A 275 -11.22 35.16 6.43
C ALA A 275 -12.59 35.52 7.06
N PHE A 276 -13.70 35.46 6.30
CA PHE A 276 -14.99 36.02 6.73
C PHE A 276 -16.19 35.05 6.68
N VAL A 277 -16.03 33.80 6.24
CA VAL A 277 -17.17 32.86 6.10
C VAL A 277 -17.17 31.83 7.22
N ARG A 278 -18.15 31.95 8.13
CA ARG A 278 -18.59 30.88 9.05
C ARG A 278 -19.63 30.05 8.31
N GLY A 279 -19.32 28.81 7.92
CA GLY A 279 -20.28 27.91 7.27
C GLY A 279 -19.66 27.00 6.20
N GLU A 280 -20.52 26.21 5.53
CA GLU A 280 -20.16 25.34 4.43
C GLU A 280 -19.70 26.13 3.19
N ILE A 281 -18.62 25.70 2.56
CA ILE A 281 -18.19 26.25 1.26
C ILE A 281 -18.86 25.40 0.17
N ASN A 282 -20.09 25.79 -0.23
CA ASN A 282 -20.91 25.04 -1.19
C ASN A 282 -20.20 24.63 -2.48
N GLU A 283 -19.23 25.42 -2.96
CA GLU A 283 -18.43 25.08 -4.13
C GLU A 283 -17.44 23.93 -3.87
N LEU A 284 -16.76 23.96 -2.72
CA LEU A 284 -15.85 22.88 -2.31
C LEU A 284 -16.63 21.59 -2.08
N THR A 285 -17.80 21.69 -1.42
CA THR A 285 -18.67 20.53 -1.20
C THR A 285 -19.09 19.91 -2.53
N ARG A 286 -19.62 20.70 -3.47
CA ARG A 286 -20.01 20.21 -4.80
C ARG A 286 -18.84 19.59 -5.57
N MET A 287 -17.65 20.19 -5.49
CA MET A 287 -16.44 19.64 -6.11
C MET A 287 -16.10 18.25 -5.58
N ILE A 288 -16.12 18.07 -4.25
CA ILE A 288 -15.86 16.76 -3.63
C ILE A 288 -16.94 15.74 -4.02
N TYR A 289 -18.20 16.16 -4.10
CA TYR A 289 -19.28 15.28 -4.58
C TYR A 289 -19.06 14.83 -6.02
N HIS A 290 -18.70 15.74 -6.93
CA HIS A 290 -18.41 15.37 -8.32
C HIS A 290 -17.16 14.50 -8.45
N ALA A 291 -16.10 14.79 -7.70
CA ALA A 291 -14.90 13.96 -7.70
C ALA A 291 -15.20 12.52 -7.24
N ARG A 292 -16.06 12.38 -6.22
CA ARG A 292 -16.56 11.09 -5.75
C ARG A 292 -17.40 10.38 -6.81
N GLU A 293 -18.37 11.08 -7.39
CA GLU A 293 -19.26 10.55 -8.42
C GLU A 293 -18.45 10.01 -9.62
N ASN A 294 -17.48 10.79 -10.11
CA ASN A 294 -16.60 10.39 -11.21
C ASN A 294 -15.74 9.17 -10.85
N ALA A 295 -15.10 9.16 -9.67
CA ALA A 295 -14.28 8.02 -9.25
C ALA A 295 -15.10 6.72 -9.11
N LEU A 296 -16.34 6.82 -8.59
CA LEU A 296 -17.26 5.67 -8.50
C LEU A 296 -17.77 5.24 -9.88
N ALA A 297 -18.02 6.17 -10.79
CA ALA A 297 -18.41 5.86 -12.16
C ALA A 297 -17.32 5.03 -12.87
N ILE A 298 -16.04 5.39 -12.71
CA ILE A 298 -14.92 4.66 -13.30
C ILE A 298 -14.91 3.17 -12.88
N ILE A 299 -15.01 2.88 -11.57
CA ILE A 299 -15.01 1.48 -11.12
C ILE A 299 -16.29 0.74 -11.52
N ASN A 300 -17.44 1.42 -11.57
CA ASN A 300 -18.69 0.80 -12.02
C ASN A 300 -18.66 0.44 -13.50
N GLU A 301 -18.12 1.33 -14.35
CA GLU A 301 -17.92 1.08 -15.78
C GLU A 301 -16.95 -0.08 -16.01
N GLU A 302 -15.83 -0.14 -15.27
CA GLU A 302 -14.89 -1.26 -15.36
C GLU A 302 -15.54 -2.58 -14.92
N ALA A 303 -16.31 -2.58 -13.82
CA ALA A 303 -17.03 -3.76 -13.36
C ALA A 303 -18.05 -4.27 -14.40
N GLN A 304 -18.81 -3.36 -15.01
CA GLN A 304 -19.77 -3.69 -16.08
C GLN A 304 -19.06 -4.26 -17.30
N ALA A 305 -17.92 -3.69 -17.70
CA ALA A 305 -17.12 -4.19 -18.83
C ALA A 305 -16.57 -5.61 -18.57
N LEU A 306 -16.29 -5.95 -17.32
CA LEU A 306 -15.89 -7.30 -16.89
C LEU A 306 -17.10 -8.27 -16.78
N GLY A 307 -18.33 -7.78 -16.82
CA GLY A 307 -19.53 -8.58 -16.57
C GLY A 307 -19.59 -9.09 -15.13
N ALA A 308 -19.10 -8.30 -14.18
CA ALA A 308 -19.25 -8.52 -12.74
C ALA A 308 -20.72 -8.28 -12.33
N ASP A 309 -21.16 -8.99 -11.29
CA ASP A 309 -22.50 -8.80 -10.74
C ASP A 309 -22.53 -7.60 -9.79
N ASP A 310 -21.47 -7.42 -8.99
CA ASP A 310 -21.37 -6.37 -7.97
C ASP A 310 -19.93 -5.86 -7.82
N VAL A 311 -19.77 -4.69 -7.19
CA VAL A 311 -18.50 -4.19 -6.65
C VAL A 311 -18.62 -4.10 -5.13
N VAL A 312 -17.80 -4.86 -4.41
CA VAL A 312 -17.87 -4.97 -2.94
C VAL A 312 -16.66 -4.34 -2.27
N GLY A 313 -16.80 -4.03 -0.98
CA GLY A 313 -15.70 -3.49 -0.17
C GLY A 313 -15.26 -2.09 -0.59
N VAL A 314 -16.13 -1.31 -1.25
CA VAL A 314 -15.77 0.00 -1.79
C VAL A 314 -15.31 0.94 -0.67
N LYS A 315 -14.06 1.38 -0.76
CA LYS A 315 -13.43 2.37 0.12
C LYS A 315 -13.10 3.60 -0.70
N THR A 316 -13.32 4.77 -0.10
CA THR A 316 -12.99 6.04 -0.75
C THR A 316 -12.01 6.85 0.07
N TYR A 317 -11.04 7.47 -0.59
CA TYR A 317 -10.00 8.28 0.02
C TYR A 317 -9.93 9.64 -0.66
N VAL A 318 -9.60 10.66 0.13
CA VAL A 318 -9.38 12.02 -0.36
C VAL A 318 -7.98 12.46 0.06
N TYR A 319 -7.15 12.79 -0.91
CA TYR A 319 -5.76 13.23 -0.70
C TYR A 319 -5.57 14.69 -1.14
N GLN A 320 -4.83 15.46 -0.35
CA GLN A 320 -4.37 16.79 -0.76
C GLN A 320 -2.96 16.65 -1.35
N LEU A 321 -2.83 16.92 -2.66
CA LEU A 321 -1.59 16.66 -3.42
C LEU A 321 -0.63 17.87 -3.45
N GLY A 322 -0.97 18.95 -2.74
CA GLY A 322 -0.27 20.24 -2.81
C GLY A 322 -0.77 21.12 -3.97
N ASN A 323 -0.36 22.39 -3.98
CA ASN A 323 -0.74 23.38 -5.01
C ASN A 323 -2.26 23.54 -5.24
N GLY A 324 -3.06 23.24 -4.21
CA GLY A 324 -4.52 23.30 -4.30
C GLY A 324 -5.15 22.14 -5.08
N LEU A 325 -4.44 21.04 -5.33
CA LEU A 325 -5.01 19.84 -5.94
C LEU A 325 -5.56 18.89 -4.88
N ILE A 326 -6.73 18.33 -5.17
CA ILE A 326 -7.35 17.25 -4.40
C ILE A 326 -7.51 16.04 -5.31
N GLU A 327 -7.12 14.89 -4.83
CA GLU A 327 -7.41 13.61 -5.44
C GLU A 327 -8.52 12.90 -4.67
N PHE A 328 -9.47 12.34 -5.41
CA PHE A 328 -10.43 11.37 -4.92
C PHE A 328 -10.09 9.99 -5.49
N LEU A 329 -9.96 8.99 -4.63
CA LEU A 329 -9.70 7.60 -5.00
C LEU A 329 -10.84 6.71 -4.49
N ALA A 330 -11.38 5.88 -5.37
CA ALA A 330 -12.26 4.77 -5.04
C ALA A 330 -11.53 3.44 -5.32
N ILE A 331 -11.60 2.51 -4.38
CA ILE A 331 -11.04 1.16 -4.47
C ILE A 331 -12.15 0.18 -4.11
N GLY A 332 -12.27 -0.92 -4.85
CA GLY A 332 -13.15 -2.03 -4.48
C GLY A 332 -12.90 -3.25 -5.34
N THR A 333 -13.54 -4.37 -5.03
CA THR A 333 -13.36 -5.61 -5.77
C THR A 333 -14.62 -5.96 -6.56
N ALA A 334 -14.49 -6.14 -7.88
CA ALA A 334 -15.54 -6.72 -8.70
C ALA A 334 -15.71 -8.20 -8.36
N VAL A 335 -16.96 -8.62 -8.17
CA VAL A 335 -17.31 -10.01 -7.82
C VAL A 335 -18.38 -10.56 -8.76
N LYS A 336 -18.40 -11.88 -8.88
CA LYS A 336 -19.38 -12.61 -9.67
C LYS A 336 -19.87 -13.83 -8.92
N LYS A 337 -21.16 -14.12 -9.05
CA LYS A 337 -21.75 -15.32 -8.49
C LYS A 337 -21.21 -16.55 -9.23
N ASN A 338 -20.69 -17.49 -8.46
CA ASN A 338 -20.10 -18.73 -8.94
C ASN A 338 -20.53 -19.89 -8.03
N ASN A 339 -21.31 -20.83 -8.58
CA ASN A 339 -21.80 -21.99 -7.83
C ASN A 339 -20.71 -23.03 -7.50
N ARG A 340 -19.50 -22.88 -8.05
CA ARG A 340 -18.36 -23.78 -7.81
C ARG A 340 -17.56 -23.41 -6.56
N ILE A 341 -17.54 -22.13 -6.18
CA ILE A 341 -16.75 -21.69 -5.05
C ILE A 341 -17.45 -22.05 -3.74
N LYS A 342 -16.72 -22.69 -2.83
CA LYS A 342 -17.22 -23.14 -1.53
C LYS A 342 -16.12 -23.09 -0.49
N THR A 343 -16.51 -22.94 0.76
CA THR A 343 -15.63 -23.07 1.92
C THR A 343 -15.65 -24.52 2.43
N GLU A 344 -14.55 -24.99 2.98
CA GLU A 344 -14.45 -26.29 3.63
C GLU A 344 -15.26 -26.32 4.93
N SER A 345 -15.16 -25.24 5.71
CA SER A 345 -15.88 -25.09 6.97
C SER A 345 -17.20 -24.34 6.76
N GLU A 346 -18.20 -24.62 7.61
CA GLU A 346 -19.48 -23.89 7.58
C GLU A 346 -19.39 -22.49 8.19
N GLN A 347 -18.44 -22.30 9.13
CA GLN A 347 -18.20 -21.07 9.87
C GLN A 347 -16.70 -20.89 10.13
N LEU A 348 -16.22 -19.65 10.11
CA LEU A 348 -14.89 -19.31 10.62
C LEU A 348 -14.82 -19.54 12.14
N PRO A 349 -13.69 -20.07 12.66
CA PRO A 349 -13.48 -20.14 14.09
C PRO A 349 -13.42 -18.72 14.66
N PRO A 350 -13.90 -18.48 15.90
CA PRO A 350 -13.83 -17.15 16.51
C PRO A 350 -12.41 -16.57 16.50
N GLN A 351 -11.39 -17.41 16.66
CA GLN A 351 -9.99 -17.04 16.62
C GLN A 351 -9.57 -16.45 15.27
N ALA A 352 -10.23 -16.76 14.15
CA ALA A 352 -9.91 -16.17 12.85
C ALA A 352 -10.42 -14.71 12.72
N ILE A 353 -11.35 -14.28 13.58
CA ILE A 353 -11.97 -12.94 13.50
C ILE A 353 -11.62 -12.03 14.70
N VAL A 354 -11.03 -12.59 15.75
CA VAL A 354 -10.58 -11.81 16.91
C VAL A 354 -9.34 -11.00 16.53
N VAL A 355 -9.41 -9.69 16.69
CA VAL A 355 -8.26 -8.81 16.47
C VAL A 355 -7.30 -8.91 17.65
N ASP A 356 -6.03 -9.16 17.35
CA ASP A 356 -4.97 -9.14 18.35
C ASP A 356 -4.80 -7.76 18.97
N LYS A 357 -4.54 -7.73 20.28
CA LYS A 357 -4.37 -6.49 21.04
C LYS A 357 -2.89 -6.25 21.29
N ASP A 358 -2.40 -5.09 20.88
CA ASP A 358 -1.07 -4.64 21.28
C ASP A 358 -1.00 -4.48 22.80
N THR A 359 0.12 -4.90 23.40
CA THR A 359 0.36 -4.78 24.85
C THR A 359 1.46 -3.78 25.18
N PHE A 360 2.15 -3.26 24.16
CA PHE A 360 3.19 -2.25 24.30
C PHE A 360 2.79 -1.01 23.51
N TYR A 361 2.72 0.11 24.21
CA TYR A 361 2.35 1.40 23.65
C TYR A 361 3.45 2.40 23.95
N ASP A 362 4.10 2.93 22.91
CA ASP A 362 5.12 3.96 23.05
C ASP A 362 4.50 5.35 22.94
N SER A 363 4.48 6.07 24.07
CA SER A 363 3.95 7.43 24.16
C SER A 363 5.03 8.51 24.05
N THR A 364 6.28 8.16 23.70
CA THR A 364 7.39 9.13 23.63
C THR A 364 7.39 9.98 22.35
N ASN A 365 6.40 9.83 21.48
CA ASN A 365 6.22 10.69 20.31
C ASN A 365 5.89 12.15 20.71
N LEU A 366 6.83 13.06 20.41
CA LEU A 366 6.83 14.49 20.78
C LEU A 366 5.69 15.34 20.20
N ASN A 367 4.78 14.78 19.39
CA ASN A 367 3.75 15.53 18.66
C ASN A 367 2.30 15.32 19.13
N SER A 368 2.05 14.57 20.21
CA SER A 368 0.69 14.49 20.76
C SER A 368 0.67 14.30 22.27
N MET A 369 0.23 15.33 23.01
CA MET A 369 -0.17 15.20 24.43
C MET A 369 -1.49 14.41 24.62
N ASN A 370 -2.10 13.93 23.54
CA ASN A 370 -3.25 13.02 23.57
C ASN A 370 -2.77 11.58 23.40
N VAL A 371 -2.40 10.94 24.51
CA VAL A 371 -2.05 9.51 24.53
C VAL A 371 -3.29 8.74 24.94
N ASN A 372 -3.91 8.02 24.00
CA ASN A 372 -4.93 7.03 24.35
C ASN A 372 -4.24 5.68 24.61
N VAL A 373 -4.06 5.33 25.88
CA VAL A 373 -3.47 4.05 26.32
C VAL A 373 -4.32 2.82 25.95
N ASN A 374 -5.57 3.02 25.52
CA ASN A 374 -6.43 1.95 24.98
C ASN A 374 -6.38 1.89 23.44
N SER A 375 -5.65 2.80 22.79
CA SER A 375 -5.44 2.82 21.34
C SER A 375 -4.06 3.43 21.03
N GLY A 376 -2.98 2.77 21.42
CA GLY A 376 -1.66 3.22 21.02
C GLY A 376 -1.41 2.87 19.55
N SER A 377 -0.87 3.82 18.82
CA SER A 377 -0.29 3.58 17.50
C SER A 377 1.02 2.82 17.65
N LYS A 378 1.26 1.82 16.79
CA LYS A 378 2.56 1.15 16.69
C LYS A 378 3.67 2.22 16.56
N PRO A 379 4.80 2.07 17.25
CA PRO A 379 5.97 2.90 16.99
C PRO A 379 6.47 2.60 15.58
N ILE A 380 5.95 3.35 14.59
CA ILE A 380 6.67 3.53 13.34
C ILE A 380 7.85 4.41 13.73
N ASN A 381 9.07 3.92 13.54
CA ASN A 381 10.28 4.73 13.63
C ASN A 381 10.18 5.86 12.60
N GLN A 382 9.44 6.92 12.94
CA GLN A 382 9.53 8.19 12.25
C GLN A 382 10.90 8.72 12.62
N GLY A 383 11.84 8.65 11.69
CA GLY A 383 13.11 9.35 11.83
C GLY A 383 12.79 10.80 12.15
N THR A 384 12.97 11.19 13.42
CA THR A 384 12.82 12.57 13.85
C THR A 384 13.87 13.36 13.10
N PHE A 385 13.48 14.11 12.07
CA PHE A 385 14.33 15.19 11.58
C PHE A 385 14.51 16.14 12.77
N PRO A 386 15.71 16.28 13.34
CA PRO A 386 15.89 17.21 14.42
C PRO A 386 15.73 18.61 13.83
N LEU A 387 14.64 19.29 14.18
CA LEU A 387 14.42 20.72 13.94
C LEU A 387 15.61 21.59 14.42
N VAL A 388 16.50 21.02 15.23
CA VAL A 388 17.77 21.59 15.65
C VAL A 388 18.64 21.99 14.45
N ILE A 389 18.69 21.20 13.37
CA ILE A 389 19.57 21.48 12.22
C ILE A 389 19.16 22.76 11.48
N PRO A 390 17.90 22.96 11.04
CA PRO A 390 17.50 24.21 10.40
C PRO A 390 17.57 25.42 11.35
N ILE A 391 17.32 25.23 12.65
CA ILE A 391 17.45 26.32 13.64
C ILE A 391 18.91 26.75 13.82
N VAL A 392 19.86 25.80 13.87
CA VAL A 392 21.30 26.10 13.95
C VAL A 392 21.80 26.78 12.68
N ILE A 393 21.32 26.35 11.50
CA ILE A 393 21.68 27.00 10.22
C ILE A 393 21.15 28.44 10.18
N ILE A 394 19.89 28.67 10.58
CA ILE A 394 19.32 30.02 10.65
C ILE A 394 20.09 30.89 11.67
N ALA A 395 20.44 30.34 12.83
CA ALA A 395 21.22 31.04 13.83
C ALA A 395 22.63 31.42 13.32
N LEU A 396 23.29 30.52 12.58
CA LEU A 396 24.59 30.79 11.97
C LEU A 396 24.51 31.85 10.87
N ILE A 397 23.45 31.84 10.05
CA ILE A 397 23.21 32.86 9.03
C ILE A 397 22.97 34.23 9.67
N ILE A 398 22.16 34.29 10.74
CA ILE A 398 21.92 35.53 11.49
C ILE A 398 23.22 36.02 12.12
N LEU A 399 24.02 35.13 12.71
CA LEU A 399 25.32 35.49 13.31
C LEU A 399 26.28 36.06 12.26
N GLN A 400 26.38 35.44 11.08
CA GLN A 400 27.19 35.96 9.98
C GLN A 400 26.71 37.32 9.50
N PHE A 401 25.39 37.53 9.41
CA PHE A 401 24.82 38.82 9.02
C PHE A 401 25.13 39.90 10.05
N VAL A 402 25.04 39.59 11.35
CA VAL A 402 25.38 40.50 12.44
C VAL A 402 26.87 40.85 12.44
N ILE A 403 27.77 39.87 12.27
CA ILE A 403 29.22 40.10 12.17
C ILE A 403 29.56 40.97 10.96
N HIS A 404 28.94 40.70 9.81
CA HIS A 404 29.16 41.48 8.60
C HIS A 404 28.67 42.93 8.75
N HIS A 405 27.51 43.12 9.39
CA HIS A 405 26.97 44.45 9.66
C HIS A 405 27.81 45.23 10.69
N PHE A 406 28.31 44.57 11.74
CA PHE A 406 29.22 45.19 12.71
C PHE A 406 30.55 45.60 12.05
N ASN A 407 31.14 44.76 11.20
CA ASN A 407 32.37 45.11 10.48
C ASN A 407 32.18 46.25 9.47
N SER A 408 30.96 46.48 8.98
CA SER A 408 30.60 47.61 8.11
C SER A 408 30.41 48.94 8.85
N ILE A 409 30.22 48.91 10.17
CA ILE A 409 29.99 50.11 11.00
C ILE A 409 31.31 50.62 11.62
N PHE A 410 32.31 49.76 11.77
CA PHE A 410 33.59 50.05 12.43
C PHE A 410 34.80 50.15 11.49
N HIS A 411 34.58 50.25 10.18
CA HIS A 411 35.62 50.51 9.17
C HIS A 411 35.39 51.81 8.40
#